data_AF-A0AAD5B4D1-F1
#
_entry.id   AF-A0AAD5B4D1-F1
#
_cell.length_a   1.000
_cell.length_b   1.000
_cell.length_c   1.000
_cell.angle_alpha   90.00
_cell.angle_beta   90.00
_cell.angle_gamma   90.00
#
_symmetry.space_group_name_H-M   'P 1'
#
loop_
_entity.id
_entity.type
_entity.pdbx_description
1 polymer ?
#
loop_
_entity_poly.entity_id
_entity_poly.type
_entity_poly.pdbx_seq_one_letter_code
_entity_poly.pdbx_strand_id
1 'polypeptide(L)'
;MVWYQHHHHELTMIISVQKGSLEGDLAVNHNQDPKHFMLSQNNSGYARSETMSLIIKGIRQSDIGFYYCGARQEGSHMKFGRAIALQFPDAVKYTSGSAACWTPLVSVCSALALMLTLCLGVIFKRGFCYGKYPV
;
A
#
# COMPACT_ATOMS: atom_id res chain seq x y z
N MET A 1 8.27 -0.42 24.17
CA MET A 1 7.42 -1.03 23.11
C MET A 1 7.35 -0.07 21.93
N VAL A 2 7.05 -0.57 20.74
CA VAL A 2 7.00 0.21 19.50
C VAL A 2 5.80 -0.26 18.69
N TRP A 3 5.13 0.65 18.00
CA TRP A 3 4.14 0.32 16.99
C TRP A 3 4.64 0.69 15.61
N TYR A 4 4.38 -0.19 14.66
CA TYR A 4 4.74 -0.02 13.26
C TYR A 4 3.50 -0.10 12.37
N GLN A 5 3.49 0.68 11.29
CA GLN A 5 2.57 0.55 10.18
C GLN A 5 3.33 -0.06 9.01
N HIS A 6 2.73 -1.04 8.35
CA HIS A 6 3.19 -1.56 7.08
C HIS A 6 2.24 -1.08 5.99
N HIS A 7 2.76 -0.24 5.10
CA HIS A 7 2.04 0.34 3.98
C HIS A 7 2.90 0.24 2.71
N HIS A 8 2.34 -0.32 1.63
CA HIS A 8 2.99 -0.45 0.31
C HIS A 8 4.48 -0.88 0.33
N HIS A 9 4.81 -1.92 1.09
CA HIS A 9 6.17 -2.51 1.25
C HIS A 9 7.12 -1.83 2.24
N GLU A 10 6.71 -0.75 2.90
CA GLU A 10 7.51 -0.09 3.93
C GLU A 10 6.95 -0.32 5.33
N LEU A 11 7.84 -0.68 6.27
CA LEU A 11 7.53 -0.80 7.68
C LEU A 11 7.98 0.46 8.42
N THR A 12 7.04 1.36 8.70
CA THR A 12 7.30 2.65 9.33
C THR A 12 7.04 2.58 10.83
N MET A 13 7.97 3.10 11.63
CA MET A 13 7.74 3.30 13.06
C MET A 13 6.77 4.46 13.27
N ILE A 14 5.65 4.20 13.94
CA ILE A 14 4.62 5.21 14.22
C ILE A 14 4.88 5.88 15.56
N ILE A 15 5.07 5.05 16.57
CA ILE A 15 5.20 5.50 17.95
C ILE A 15 6.09 4.54 18.73
N SER A 16 6.99 5.07 19.54
CA SER A 16 7.85 4.29 20.40
C SER A 16 7.82 4.82 21.83
N VAL A 17 7.81 3.89 22.76
CA VAL A 17 7.88 4.16 24.20
C VAL A 17 8.99 3.35 24.83
N GLN A 18 9.65 3.98 25.79
CA GLN A 18 10.54 3.33 26.72
C GLN A 18 9.94 3.35 28.12
N LYS A 19 10.46 2.45 28.97
CA LYS A 19 10.15 2.49 30.39
C LYS A 19 10.67 3.81 30.96
N GLY A 20 9.81 4.55 31.66
CA GLY A 20 10.16 5.77 32.36
C GLY A 20 10.98 5.52 33.62
N SER A 21 11.41 6.60 34.28
CA SER A 21 12.17 6.52 35.54
C SER A 21 11.34 6.04 36.73
N LEU A 22 10.03 6.23 36.68
CA LEU A 22 9.11 5.80 37.72
C LEU A 22 8.48 4.45 37.36
N GLU A 23 8.22 3.63 38.38
CA GLU A 23 7.56 2.34 38.17
C GLU A 23 6.16 2.54 37.58
N GLY A 24 5.90 1.93 36.43
CA GLY A 24 4.64 2.08 35.68
C GLY A 24 4.58 3.31 34.77
N ASP A 25 5.59 4.19 34.78
CA ASP A 25 5.66 5.34 33.87
C ASP A 25 6.23 4.95 32.50
N LEU A 26 5.67 5.54 31.45
CA LEU A 26 6.07 5.29 30.06
C LEU A 26 6.44 6.62 29.40
N ALA A 27 7.70 6.70 28.99
CA ALA A 27 8.19 7.86 28.25
C ALA A 27 8.01 7.61 26.75
N VAL A 28 7.26 8.50 26.08
CA VAL A 28 7.15 8.51 24.61
C VAL A 28 8.45 9.07 24.04
N ASN A 29 9.16 8.24 23.29
CA ASN A 29 10.42 8.63 22.64
C ASN A 29 10.18 9.24 21.27
N HIS A 30 9.22 8.69 20.53
CA HIS A 30 8.88 9.15 19.20
C HIS A 30 7.38 8.98 18.98
N ASN A 31 6.76 9.96 18.33
CA ASN A 31 5.41 9.86 17.82
C ASN A 31 5.34 10.66 16.50
N GLN A 32 5.03 9.97 15.41
CA GLN A 32 4.96 10.55 14.07
C GLN A 32 3.88 11.64 13.97
N ASP A 33 2.76 11.48 14.69
CA ASP A 33 1.67 12.46 14.72
C ASP A 33 0.94 12.38 16.08
N PRO A 34 1.32 13.22 17.07
CA PRO A 34 0.74 13.20 18.41
C PRO A 34 -0.75 13.51 18.51
N LYS A 35 -1.34 14.11 17.48
CA LYS A 35 -2.79 14.39 17.45
C LYS A 35 -3.58 13.20 16.91
N HIS A 36 -2.95 12.40 16.06
CA HIS A 36 -3.54 11.25 15.38
C HIS A 36 -3.27 9.93 16.11
N PHE A 37 -2.06 9.73 16.62
CA PHE A 37 -1.63 8.51 17.29
C PHE A 37 -1.42 8.73 18.79
N MET A 38 -2.11 7.92 19.60
CA MET A 38 -2.01 7.94 21.05
C MET A 38 -1.82 6.55 21.60
N LEU A 39 -1.34 6.46 22.83
CA LEU A 39 -1.22 5.20 23.54
C LEU A 39 -2.17 5.18 24.72
N SER A 40 -2.68 3.98 25.00
CA SER A 40 -3.39 3.67 26.22
C SER A 40 -2.73 2.47 26.87
N GLN A 41 -2.37 2.64 28.14
CA GLN A 41 -1.84 1.58 28.98
C GLN A 41 -2.95 1.10 29.91
N ASN A 42 -3.15 -0.21 29.98
CA ASN A 42 -4.00 -0.80 31.01
C ASN A 42 -3.12 -1.57 32.00
N ASN A 43 -3.05 -1.05 33.23
CA ASN A 43 -2.37 -1.69 34.34
C ASN A 43 -3.41 -2.37 35.22
N SER A 44 -3.81 -3.60 34.88
CA SER A 44 -4.58 -4.41 35.82
C SER A 44 -3.66 -4.85 36.95
N GLY A 45 -3.81 -4.25 38.14
CA GLY A 45 -2.92 -4.40 39.30
C GLY A 45 -2.78 -5.81 39.91
N TYR A 46 -3.12 -6.88 39.19
CA TYR A 46 -3.05 -8.26 39.67
C TYR A 46 -2.17 -9.20 38.83
N ALA A 47 -1.58 -8.74 37.73
CA ALA A 47 -0.52 -9.48 37.04
C ALA A 47 0.28 -8.54 36.15
N ARG A 48 1.59 -8.79 36.02
CA ARG A 48 2.60 -8.12 35.16
C ARG A 48 2.28 -8.06 33.64
N SER A 49 1.02 -8.13 33.24
CA SER A 49 0.61 -7.99 31.84
C SER A 49 0.30 -6.53 31.56
N GLU A 50 1.35 -5.74 31.31
CA GLU A 50 1.20 -4.39 30.79
C GLU A 50 0.75 -4.50 29.33
N THR A 51 -0.55 -4.30 29.08
CA THR A 51 -1.07 -4.20 27.72
C THR A 51 -0.99 -2.75 27.27
N MET A 52 -0.34 -2.53 26.13
CA MET A 52 -0.17 -1.23 25.51
C MET A 52 -0.95 -1.18 24.20
N SER A 53 -2.01 -0.39 24.17
CA SER A 53 -2.89 -0.24 23.00
C SER A 53 -2.52 1.02 22.22
N LEU A 54 -2.53 0.91 20.89
CA LEU A 54 -2.48 2.05 19.98
C LEU A 54 -3.89 2.58 19.73
N ILE A 55 -4.08 3.87 19.88
CA ILE A 55 -5.30 4.60 19.53
C ILE A 55 -5.00 5.46 18.31
N ILE A 56 -5.83 5.32 17.27
CA ILE A 56 -5.77 6.12 16.05
C ILE A 56 -7.02 7.01 16.02
N LYS A 57 -6.84 8.32 16.13
CA LYS A 57 -7.92 9.31 16.18
C LYS A 57 -8.27 9.80 14.79
N GLY A 58 -9.55 9.86 14.44
CA GLY A 58 -9.97 10.39 13.14
C GLY A 58 -9.39 9.60 11.97
N ILE A 59 -9.65 8.28 11.95
CA ILE A 59 -9.13 7.33 10.94
C ILE A 59 -9.32 7.88 9.51
N ARG A 60 -8.26 7.83 8.72
CA ARG A 60 -8.15 8.31 7.33
C ARG A 60 -7.83 7.14 6.39
N GLN A 61 -7.99 7.36 5.08
CA GLN A 61 -7.63 6.38 4.06
C GLN A 61 -6.15 5.96 4.13
N SER A 62 -5.24 6.87 4.49
CA SER A 62 -3.81 6.60 4.65
C SER A 62 -3.48 5.70 5.85
N ASP A 63 -4.43 5.49 6.75
CA ASP A 63 -4.24 4.60 7.91
C ASP A 63 -4.51 3.14 7.54
N ILE A 64 -5.10 2.86 6.37
CA ILE A 64 -5.31 1.48 5.91
C ILE A 64 -3.95 0.78 5.76
N GLY A 65 -3.86 -0.43 6.29
CA GLY A 65 -2.63 -1.22 6.25
C GLY A 65 -2.56 -2.22 7.39
N PHE A 66 -1.36 -2.76 7.59
CA PHE A 66 -1.10 -3.71 8.69
C PHE A 66 -0.35 -3.01 9.82
N TYR A 67 -0.79 -3.25 11.05
CA TYR A 67 -0.17 -2.73 12.25
C TYR A 67 0.50 -3.84 13.03
N TYR A 68 1.71 -3.57 13.53
CA TYR A 68 2.50 -4.51 14.31
C TYR A 68 2.93 -3.84 15.61
N CYS A 69 2.70 -4.52 16.74
CA CYS A 69 3.38 -4.16 17.98
C CYS A 69 4.74 -4.86 18.03
N GLY A 70 5.75 -4.16 18.53
CA GLY A 70 7.10 -4.64 18.71
C GLY A 70 7.57 -4.39 20.13
N ALA A 71 8.23 -5.37 20.74
CA ALA A 71 8.90 -5.21 22.01
C ALA A 71 10.32 -5.77 21.92
N ARG A 72 11.28 -5.01 22.44
CA ARG A 72 12.67 -5.44 22.58
C ARG A 72 12.97 -5.58 24.06
N GLN A 73 13.46 -6.75 24.45
CA GLN A 73 14.12 -6.93 25.74
C GLN A 73 15.61 -6.62 25.57
N GLU A 74 16.25 -6.11 26.61
CA GLU A 74 17.68 -5.79 26.59
C GLU A 74 18.51 -7.00 26.13
N GLY A 75 19.48 -6.77 25.25
CA GLY A 75 20.31 -7.83 24.65
C GLY A 75 19.62 -8.75 23.63
N SER A 76 18.33 -8.55 23.32
CA SER A 76 17.58 -9.39 22.37
C SER A 76 17.19 -8.68 21.07
N HIS A 77 16.79 -9.47 20.08
CA HIS A 77 16.14 -8.96 18.86
C HIS A 77 14.72 -8.46 19.14
N MET A 78 14.22 -7.57 18.28
CA MET A 78 12.83 -7.13 18.35
C MET A 78 11.89 -8.32 18.13
N LYS A 79 10.94 -8.52 19.04
CA LYS A 79 9.85 -9.48 18.89
C LYS A 79 8.59 -8.73 18.44
N PHE A 80 7.93 -9.24 17.41
CA PHE A 80 6.71 -8.66 16.89
C PHE A 80 5.49 -9.49 17.28
N GLY A 81 4.41 -8.81 17.64
CA GLY A 81 3.09 -9.41 17.75
C GLY A 81 2.50 -9.71 16.38
N ARG A 82 1.32 -10.36 16.38
CA ARG A 82 0.55 -10.64 15.16
C ARG A 82 0.15 -9.33 14.49
N ALA A 83 0.21 -9.31 13.15
CA ALA A 83 -0.29 -8.22 12.34
C ALA A 83 -1.81 -8.00 12.54
N ILE A 84 -2.23 -6.75 12.65
CA ILE A 84 -3.64 -6.34 12.69
C ILE A 84 -3.93 -5.54 11.41
N ALA A 85 -4.87 -6.02 10.59
CA ALA A 85 -5.31 -5.30 9.40
C ALA A 85 -6.34 -4.23 9.78
N LEU A 86 -6.08 -2.99 9.37
CA LEU A 86 -7.07 -1.90 9.39
C LEU A 86 -7.52 -1.65 7.95
N GLN A 87 -8.82 -1.78 7.72
CA GLN A 87 -9.45 -1.58 6.40
C GLN A 87 -10.84 -0.98 6.59
N PHE A 88 -11.28 -0.15 5.63
CA PHE A 88 -12.69 0.25 5.60
C PHE A 88 -13.55 -0.85 4.98
N PRO A 89 -14.73 -1.14 5.54
CA PRO A 89 -15.65 -2.14 4.99
C PRO A 89 -16.04 -1.84 3.53
N ASP A 90 -16.17 -0.55 3.20
CA ASP A 90 -16.61 -0.06 1.89
C ASP A 90 -15.46 0.28 0.94
N ALA A 91 -14.21 -0.02 1.32
CA ALA A 91 -13.08 -0.04 0.38
C ALA A 91 -13.17 -1.29 -0.53
N VAL A 92 -14.35 -1.53 -1.11
CA VAL A 92 -14.59 -2.56 -2.10
C VAL A 92 -13.91 -2.12 -3.40
N LYS A 93 -12.71 -2.67 -3.62
CA LYS A 93 -12.07 -2.94 -4.92
C LYS A 93 -12.14 -1.84 -6.00
N TYR A 94 -11.42 -0.73 -5.80
CA TYR A 94 -10.76 -0.08 -6.94
C TYR A 94 -9.38 -0.69 -7.19
N THR A 95 -9.32 -2.02 -7.24
CA THR A 95 -8.15 -2.74 -7.77
C THR A 95 -8.66 -3.73 -8.81
N SER A 96 -9.24 -3.21 -9.88
CA SER A 96 -9.21 -3.87 -11.17
C SER A 96 -8.62 -2.89 -12.17
N GLY A 97 -7.30 -3.01 -12.39
CA GLY A 97 -6.68 -2.56 -13.63
C GLY A 97 -5.93 -1.23 -13.60
N SER A 98 -4.93 -1.06 -12.71
CA SER A 98 -3.76 -0.23 -13.02
C SER A 98 -2.47 -1.06 -12.98
N ALA A 99 -2.54 -2.30 -13.47
CA ALA A 99 -1.41 -2.74 -14.26
C ALA A 99 -1.35 -1.75 -15.43
N ALA A 100 -0.22 -1.06 -15.62
CA ALA A 100 0.07 -0.37 -16.86
C ALA A 100 0.04 -1.43 -17.97
N CYS A 101 -1.16 -1.78 -18.42
CA CYS A 101 -1.39 -2.73 -19.47
C CYS A 101 -1.09 -1.91 -20.72
N TRP A 102 0.13 -2.04 -21.22
CA TRP A 102 0.49 -1.54 -22.55
C TRP A 102 -0.20 -2.37 -23.65
N THR A 103 -0.81 -3.50 -23.30
CA THR A 103 -1.49 -4.42 -24.23
C THR A 103 -2.68 -3.84 -25.00
N PRO A 104 -3.57 -2.96 -24.48
CA PRO A 104 -4.58 -2.33 -25.32
C PRO A 104 -3.95 -1.30 -26.27
N LEU A 105 -2.89 -0.61 -25.86
CA LEU A 105 -2.16 0.34 -26.71
C LEU A 105 -1.46 -0.38 -27.87
N VAL A 106 -0.78 -1.49 -27.58
CA VAL A 106 -0.17 -2.38 -28.60
C VAL A 106 -1.24 -3.00 -29.51
N SER A 107 -2.39 -3.39 -28.96
CA SER A 107 -3.52 -3.94 -29.75
C SER A 107 -4.11 -2.91 -30.72
N VAL A 108 -4.25 -1.65 -30.31
CA VAL A 108 -4.77 -0.59 -31.19
C VAL A 108 -3.76 -0.27 -32.30
N CYS A 109 -2.47 -0.17 -31.97
CA CYS A 109 -1.43 0.08 -32.96
C CYS A 109 -1.32 -1.05 -34.01
N SER A 110 -1.43 -2.31 -33.58
CA SER A 110 -1.38 -3.46 -34.49
C SER A 110 -2.59 -3.52 -35.43
N ALA A 111 -3.79 -3.23 -34.94
CA ALA A 111 -4.98 -3.14 -35.78
C ALA A 111 -4.89 -2.01 -36.82
N LEU A 112 -4.40 -0.82 -36.43
CA LEU A 112 -4.22 0.31 -37.35
C LEU A 112 -3.20 0.02 -38.44
N ALA A 113 -2.07 -0.61 -38.09
CA ALA A 113 -1.05 -1.00 -39.05
C ALA A 113 -1.59 -1.99 -40.10
N LEU A 114 -2.34 -3.02 -39.66
CA LEU A 114 -2.97 -3.98 -40.57
C LEU A 114 -3.97 -3.30 -41.52
N MET A 115 -4.83 -2.42 -41.01
CA MET A 115 -5.78 -1.68 -41.84
C MET A 115 -5.08 -0.82 -42.90
N LEU A 116 -4.00 -0.11 -42.54
CA LEU A 116 -3.23 0.68 -43.49
C LEU A 116 -2.56 -0.18 -44.57
N THR A 117 -1.98 -1.33 -44.20
CA THR A 117 -1.37 -2.25 -45.18
C THR A 117 -2.39 -2.82 -46.17
N LEU A 118 -3.59 -3.17 -45.70
CA LEU A 118 -4.68 -3.63 -46.56
C LEU A 118 -5.17 -2.53 -47.50
N CYS A 119 -5.37 -1.31 -46.99
CA CYS A 119 -5.77 -0.16 -47.81
C CYS A 119 -4.73 0.15 -48.90
N LEU A 120 -3.44 0.20 -48.54
CA LEU A 120 -2.37 0.40 -49.51
C LEU A 120 -2.29 -0.75 -50.52
N GLY A 121 -2.47 -2.01 -50.09
CA GLY A 121 -2.50 -3.17 -50.97
C GLY A 121 -3.66 -3.13 -51.98
N VAL A 122 -4.85 -2.67 -51.56
CA VAL A 122 -6.00 -2.48 -52.46
C VAL A 122 -5.74 -1.33 -53.44
N ILE A 123 -5.16 -0.21 -52.98
CA ILE A 123 -4.79 0.92 -53.85
C ILE A 123 -3.72 0.48 -54.85
N PHE A 124 -2.72 -0.30 -54.44
CA PHE A 124 -1.66 -0.79 -55.32
C PHE A 124 -2.20 -1.77 -56.36
N LYS A 125 -3.09 -2.69 -55.95
CA LYS A 125 -3.80 -3.58 -56.89
C LYS A 125 -4.67 -2.79 -57.87
N ARG A 126 -5.42 -1.80 -57.39
CA ARG A 126 -6.25 -0.95 -58.25
C ARG A 126 -5.41 -0.09 -59.20
N GLY A 127 -4.31 0.49 -58.73
CA GLY A 127 -3.36 1.26 -59.55
C GLY A 127 -2.71 0.41 -60.65
N PHE A 128 -2.38 -0.85 -60.36
CA PHE A 128 -1.92 -1.80 -61.38
C PHE A 128 -3.01 -2.20 -62.39
N CYS A 129 -4.27 -2.25 -61.99
CA CYS A 129 -5.40 -2.48 -62.90
C CYS A 129 -5.67 -1.27 -63.81
N TYR A 130 -5.50 -0.04 -63.33
CA TYR A 130 -5.65 1.17 -64.15
C TYR A 130 -4.44 1.46 -65.06
N GLY A 131 -3.28 0.87 -64.80
CA GLY A 131 -2.08 0.98 -65.64
C GLY A 131 -2.03 0.03 -66.85
N LYS A 132 -3.09 -0.75 -67.12
CA LYS A 132 -3.19 -1.63 -68.30
C LYS A 132 -4.39 -1.27 -69.18
N TYR A 133 -4.38 -0.06 -69.74
CA TYR A 133 -5.11 0.24 -70.97
C TYR A 133 -4.08 0.70 -72.02
N PRO A 134 -3.68 -0.17 -72.98
CA PRO A 134 -2.91 0.29 -74.13
C PRO A 134 -3.84 1.12 -75.05
N VAL A 135 -3.37 2.29 -75.45
CA VAL A 135 -3.81 2.95 -76.70
C VAL A 135 -3.06 2.29 -77.85
#